data_AF-A0AAN6U2T7-F1
#
_entry.id   AF-A0AAN6U2T7-F1
#
_cell.length_a   1.000
_cell.length_b   1.000
_cell.length_c   1.000
_cell.angle_alpha   90.00
_cell.angle_beta   90.00
_cell.angle_gamma   90.00
#
_symmetry.space_group_name_H-M   'P 1'
#
loop_
_entity.id
_entity.type
_entity.pdbx_description
1 polymer ?
#
loop_
_entity_poly.entity_id
_entity_poly.type
_entity_poly.pdbx_seq_one_letter_code
_entity_poly.pdbx_strand_id
1 'polypeptide(L)' 'MANDADDIASAVMEEFRKLPAKRKPAVRDNGLREWVPLSGIVVKGTFDVHPARFGKIPEADLYS' A
#
# COMPACT_ATOMS: atom_id res chain seq x y z
N MET A 1 11.18 -18.55 -0.11
CA MET A 1 11.12 -17.25 0.60
C MET A 1 10.37 -16.32 -0.31
N ALA A 2 9.10 -16.03 -0.02
CA ALA A 2 8.36 -15.02 -0.76
C ALA A 2 9.02 -13.67 -0.45
N ASN A 3 9.35 -12.96 -1.52
CA ASN A 3 10.29 -11.85 -1.56
C ASN A 3 9.55 -10.58 -1.13
N ASP A 4 9.79 -10.08 0.10
CA ASP A 4 9.14 -8.86 0.64
C ASP A 4 9.16 -7.69 -0.37
N ALA A 5 10.14 -7.65 -1.29
CA ALA A 5 10.21 -6.66 -2.36
C ALA A 5 9.03 -6.71 -3.34
N ASP A 6 8.58 -7.91 -3.75
CA ASP A 6 7.45 -8.07 -4.68
C ASP A 6 6.13 -7.67 -4.00
N ASP A 7 5.99 -7.98 -2.71
CA ASP A 7 4.84 -7.58 -1.89
C ASP A 7 4.79 -6.05 -1.72
N ILE A 8 5.94 -5.42 -1.44
CA ILE A 8 6.07 -3.95 -1.37
C ILE A 8 5.72 -3.31 -2.71
N ALA A 9 6.28 -3.80 -3.81
CA ALA A 9 6.02 -3.26 -5.14
C ALA A 9 4.53 -3.40 -5.52
N SER A 10 3.92 -4.54 -5.21
CA SER A 10 2.50 -4.80 -5.43
C SER A 10 1.63 -3.84 -4.63
N ALA A 11 1.91 -3.65 -3.34
CA ALA A 11 1.17 -2.73 -2.48
C ALA A 11 1.23 -1.27 -2.99
N VAL A 12 2.41 -0.80 -3.39
CA VAL A 12 2.58 0.55 -3.98
C VAL A 12 1.77 0.68 -5.28
N MET A 13 1.83 -0.32 -6.15
CA MET A 13 1.12 -0.32 -7.44
C MET A 13 -0.40 -0.36 -7.27
N GLU A 14 -0.91 -1.15 -6.32
CA GLU A 14 -2.33 -1.22 -6.01
C GLU A 14 -2.86 0.10 -5.49
N GLU A 15 -2.16 0.76 -4.57
CA GLU A 15 -2.57 2.06 -4.05
C GLU A 15 -2.53 3.14 -5.14
N PHE A 16 -1.48 3.14 -5.97
CA PHE A 16 -1.39 4.05 -7.12
C PHE A 16 -2.56 3.88 -8.11
N ARG A 17 -3.03 2.65 -8.33
CA ARG A 17 -4.19 2.38 -9.21
C ARG A 17 -5.48 3.01 -8.67
N LYS A 18 -5.66 3.15 -7.36
CA LYS A 18 -6.84 3.77 -6.73
C LYS A 18 -6.88 5.29 -6.90
N LEU A 19 -5.74 5.94 -7.19
CA LEU A 19 -5.69 7.38 -7.32
C LEU A 19 -6.58 7.89 -8.48
N PRO A 20 -7.24 9.05 -8.33
CA PRO A 20 -7.97 9.70 -9.41
C PRO A 20 -7.06 9.99 -10.62
N ALA A 21 -7.64 10.02 -11.84
CA ALA A 21 -6.88 10.24 -13.08
C ALA A 21 -6.00 11.51 -13.05
N LYS A 22 -6.49 12.60 -12.43
CA LYS A 22 -5.73 13.86 -12.27
C LYS A 22 -4.45 13.75 -11.43
N ARG A 23 -4.24 12.64 -10.71
CA ARG A 23 -3.03 12.35 -9.91
C ARG A 23 -2.11 11.32 -10.59
N LYS A 24 -2.43 10.90 -11.81
CA LYS A 24 -1.61 9.97 -12.61
C LYS A 24 -0.90 10.73 -13.72
N PRO A 25 0.23 10.22 -14.23
CA PRO A 25 0.91 10.84 -15.36
C PRO A 25 -0.03 11.00 -16.54
N ALA A 26 0.00 12.18 -17.15
CA ALA A 26 -0.85 12.48 -18.30
C ALA A 26 -0.40 11.64 -19.51
N VAL A 27 -1.38 11.20 -20.29
CA VAL A 27 -1.13 10.75 -21.66
C VAL A 27 -1.20 12.01 -22.51
N ARG A 28 -0.10 12.36 -23.18
CA ARG A 28 -0.08 13.52 -24.09
C ARG A 28 -0.89 13.19 -25.34
N ASP A 29 -1.34 14.23 -26.05
CA ASP A 29 -2.19 14.11 -27.25
C ASP A 29 -1.53 13.32 -28.40
N ASN A 30 -0.19 13.18 -28.37
CA ASN A 30 0.58 12.37 -29.30
C ASN A 30 0.68 10.89 -28.89
N GLY A 31 -0.09 10.44 -27.90
CA GLY A 31 -0.09 9.08 -27.39
C GLY A 31 1.11 8.71 -26.51
N LEU A 32 2.09 9.61 -26.33
CA LEU A 32 3.20 9.39 -25.41
C LEU A 32 2.74 9.59 -23.97
N ARG A 33 2.97 8.56 -23.14
CA ARG A 33 2.81 8.64 -21.69
C ARG A 33 4.02 9.36 -21.11
N GLU A 34 3.80 10.37 -20.28
CA GLU A 34 4.89 10.89 -19.46
C GLU A 34 5.36 9.79 -18.51
N TRP A 35 6.64 9.41 -18.62
CA TRP A 35 7.26 8.52 -17.67
C TRP A 35 7.82 9.35 -16.52
N VAL A 36 7.25 9.14 -15.34
CA VAL A 36 7.78 9.66 -14.09
C VAL A 36 8.07 8.48 -13.17
N PRO A 37 9.17 8.51 -12.40
CA PRO A 37 9.41 7.48 -11.40
C PRO A 37 8.26 7.46 -10.38
N LEU A 38 7.74 6.27 -10.08
CA LEU A 38 6.80 6.04 -8.99
C LEU A 38 7.58 5.65 -7.74
N SER A 39 7.33 6.35 -6.64
CA SER A 39 7.83 5.99 -5.31
C SER A 39 6.66 5.89 -4.33
N GLY A 40 6.84 5.05 -3.31
CA GLY A 40 5.85 4.84 -2.25
C GLY A 40 6.51 4.31 -1.00
N ILE A 41 5.87 4.51 0.15
CA ILE A 41 6.32 4.01 1.46
C ILE A 41 5.28 3.00 1.93
N VAL A 42 5.75 1.80 2.28
CA VAL A 42 4.91 0.74 2.85
C VAL A 42 5.28 0.59 4.31
N VAL A 43 4.28 0.61 5.18
CA VAL A 43 4.46 0.34 6.61
C VAL A 43 4.07 -1.12 6.85
N LYS A 44 5.02 -1.90 7.38
CA LYS A 44 4.78 -3.26 7.88
C LYS A 44 4.99 -3.19 9.39
N GLY A 45 3.97 -3.57 10.15
CA GLY A 45 4.04 -3.66 11.60
C GLY A 45 3.32 -4.93 12.05
N THR A 46 3.84 -5.57 13.09
CA THR A 46 3.00 -6.44 13.91
C THR A 46 2.07 -5.53 14.69
N PHE A 47 0.78 -5.83 14.69
CA PHE A 47 -0.11 -5.23 15.67
C PHE A 47 0.28 -5.84 17.02
N ASP A 48 1.29 -5.27 17.66
CA ASP A 48 1.48 -5.51 19.08
C ASP A 48 0.24 -4.93 19.73
N VAL A 49 -0.64 -5.82 20.19
CA VAL A 49 -1.80 -5.46 21.01
C VAL A 49 -1.28 -4.77 22.26
N HIS A 50 -1.07 -3.46 22.17
CA HIS A 50 -0.71 -2.66 23.32
C HIS A 50 -2.00 -2.51 24.14
N PRO A 51 -2.08 -3.10 25.34
CA PRO A 51 -3.33 -3.25 26.08
C PRO A 51 -4.01 -1.92 26.44
N ALA A 52 -3.30 -0.80 26.30
CA ALA A 52 -3.82 0.53 26.57
C ALA A 52 -4.51 1.23 25.39
N ARG A 53 -4.36 0.76 24.14
CA ARG A 53 -4.93 1.46 22.95
C ARG A 53 -6.22 0.86 22.40
N PHE A 54 -6.49 -0.41 22.67
CA PHE A 54 -7.74 -1.05 22.34
C PHE A 54 -8.30 -1.66 23.63
N GLY A 55 -9.47 -1.19 24.07
CA GLY A 55 -10.20 -1.88 25.14
C GLY A 55 -10.36 -3.35 24.76
N LYS A 56 -10.26 -4.24 25.76
CA LYS A 56 -10.19 -5.72 25.63
C LYS A 56 -10.79 -6.23 24.30
N ILE A 57 -9.92 -6.63 23.38
CA ILE A 57 -10.33 -7.30 22.15
C ILE A 57 -10.74 -8.74 22.54
N PRO A 58 -11.86 -9.29 22.05
CA PRO A 58 -12.24 -10.67 22.34
C PRO A 58 -11.15 -11.65 21.88
N GLU A 59 -10.87 -12.67 22.69
CA GLU A 59 -9.79 -13.65 22.45
C GLU A 59 -9.91 -14.38 21.09
N ALA A 60 -11.12 -14.43 20.53
CA ALA A 60 -11.38 -14.98 19.20
C ALA A 60 -10.64 -14.23 18.06
N ASP A 61 -10.29 -12.95 18.27
CA ASP A 61 -9.65 -12.10 17.26
C ASP A 61 -8.11 -12.10 17.38
N LEU A 62 -7.53 -12.80 18.37
CA LEU A 62 -6.07 -12.83 18.61
C LEU A 62 -5.29 -13.82 17.72
N TYR A 63 -5.99 -14.71 17.01
CA TYR A 63 -5.37 -15.80 16.25
C TYR A 63 -5.88 -15.95 14.80
N SER A 64 -6.53 -14.92 14.25
CA SER A 64 -6.96 -14.88 12.84
C SER A 64 -6.03 -14.05 11.96
#